data_AF-A0A5K3FNA8-F1
#
_entry.id   AF-A0A5K3FNA8-F1
#
_cell.length_a   1.000
_cell.length_b   1.000
_cell.length_c   1.000
_cell.angle_alpha   90.00
_cell.angle_beta   90.00
_cell.angle_gamma   90.00
#
_symmetry.space_group_name_H-M   'P 1'
#
loop_
_entity.id
_entity.type
_entity.pdbx_description
1 polymer ?
#
loop_
_entity_poly.entity_id
_entity_poly.type
_entity_poly.pdbx_seq_one_letter_code
_entity_poly.pdbx_strand_id
1 'polypeptide(L)'
;MSTKILLNMVHNASIDDIEAVIMDEVHYVGGRERGHVWEQLLLVLPQSVTLVLLSATLPNVVELADWLGRARGGSEIHVCQTLKRPVLLQHYLYMGRDRRSRNNLYLVVNKKSEYRHEGYEMAVVSWTNPMLVGDHGAEYRGGTNGASQFSDLCSP
;
A
#
# COMPACT_ATOMS: atom_id res chain seq x y z
N MET A 1 -23.07 -2.11 4.08
CA MET A 1 -23.58 -1.02 4.95
C MET A 1 -22.42 -0.12 5.34
N SER A 2 -22.61 1.20 5.47
CA SER A 2 -21.51 2.08 5.91
C SER A 2 -21.31 2.01 7.43
N THR A 3 -20.10 2.33 7.89
CA THR A 3 -19.72 2.35 9.32
C THR A 3 -20.63 3.27 10.15
N LYS A 4 -21.06 4.41 9.58
CA LYS A 4 -21.98 5.35 10.25
C LYS A 4 -23.40 4.80 10.38
N ILE A 5 -23.88 4.05 9.38
CA ILE A 5 -25.21 3.43 9.46
C ILE A 5 -25.19 2.32 10.51
N LEU A 6 -24.12 1.51 10.55
CA LEU A 6 -23.95 0.50 11.59
C LEU A 6 -23.91 1.12 12.99
N LEU A 7 -23.10 2.17 13.19
CA LEU A 7 -23.06 2.88 14.47
C LEU A 7 -24.44 3.41 14.89
N ASN A 8 -25.20 3.98 13.95
CA ASN A 8 -26.57 4.41 14.21
C ASN A 8 -27.50 3.25 14.58
N MET A 9 -27.36 2.08 13.94
CA MET A 9 -28.15 0.90 14.29
C MET A 9 -27.83 0.39 15.69
N VAL A 10 -26.55 0.32 16.05
CA VAL A 10 -26.11 -0.09 17.39
C VAL A 10 -26.68 0.84 18.47
N HIS A 11 -26.83 2.14 18.18
CA HIS A 11 -27.39 3.10 19.14
C HIS A 11 -28.92 3.11 19.21
N ASN A 12 -29.62 2.84 18.10
CA ASN A 12 -31.06 3.10 17.99
C ASN A 12 -31.92 1.85 17.73
N ALA A 13 -31.31 0.68 17.54
CA ALA A 13 -32.01 -0.56 17.23
C ALA A 13 -31.41 -1.73 18.02
N SER A 14 -32.19 -2.82 18.16
CA SER A 14 -31.65 -4.09 18.65
C SER A 14 -30.73 -4.69 17.59
N ILE A 15 -29.56 -5.12 18.04
CA ILE A 15 -28.56 -5.86 17.25
C ILE A 15 -28.36 -7.27 17.83
N ASP A 16 -29.36 -7.78 18.56
CA ASP A 16 -29.26 -9.02 19.33
C ASP A 16 -29.11 -10.26 18.43
N ASP A 17 -29.57 -10.16 17.18
CA ASP A 17 -29.46 -11.23 16.17
C ASP A 17 -28.13 -11.19 15.39
N ILE A 18 -27.19 -10.30 15.75
CA ILE A 18 -25.90 -10.17 15.07
C ILE A 18 -24.83 -10.94 15.85
N GLU A 19 -24.28 -12.00 15.24
CA GLU A 19 -23.20 -12.79 15.83
C GLU A 19 -21.80 -12.28 15.44
N ALA A 20 -21.66 -11.69 14.25
CA ALA A 20 -20.37 -11.21 13.76
C ALA A 20 -20.47 -9.93 12.94
N VAL A 21 -19.46 -9.07 13.07
CA VAL A 21 -19.30 -7.85 12.29
C VAL A 21 -17.94 -7.89 11.59
N ILE A 22 -17.98 -7.83 10.26
CA ILE A 22 -16.80 -7.70 9.42
C ILE A 22 -16.60 -6.21 9.12
N MET A 23 -15.44 -5.67 9.51
CA MET A 23 -15.08 -4.29 9.26
C MET A 23 -13.90 -4.26 8.28
N ASP A 24 -14.12 -3.61 7.13
CA ASP A 24 -13.14 -3.53 6.04
C ASP A 24 -12.39 -2.20 6.06
N GLU A 25 -11.11 -2.22 5.68
CA GLU A 25 -10.22 -1.06 5.67
C GLU A 25 -9.99 -0.38 7.03
N VAL A 26 -9.72 -1.18 8.05
CA VAL A 26 -9.44 -0.70 9.42
C VAL A 26 -8.22 0.22 9.48
N HIS A 27 -7.34 0.23 8.47
CA HIS A 27 -6.26 1.20 8.34
C HIS A 27 -6.72 2.67 8.33
N TYR A 28 -8.01 2.94 8.15
CA TYR A 28 -8.59 4.27 8.33
C TYR A 28 -8.81 4.70 9.78
N VAL A 29 -8.60 3.83 10.78
CA VAL A 29 -8.82 4.15 12.20
C VAL A 29 -7.97 5.35 12.66
N GLY A 30 -6.75 5.50 12.13
CA GLY A 30 -5.88 6.65 12.43
C GLY A 30 -6.21 7.93 11.65
N GLY A 31 -7.26 7.93 10.83
CA GLY A 31 -7.61 9.07 9.99
C GLY A 31 -8.29 10.20 10.78
N ARG A 32 -7.79 11.45 10.67
CA ARG A 32 -8.32 12.62 11.41
C ARG A 32 -9.84 12.82 11.32
N GLU A 33 -10.42 12.63 10.15
CA GLU A 33 -11.85 12.95 9.94
C GLU A 33 -12.80 11.79 10.24
N ARG A 34 -12.34 10.54 10.15
CA ARG A 34 -13.21 9.35 10.22
C ARG A 34 -12.84 8.39 11.34
N GLY A 35 -11.65 8.50 11.92
CA GLY A 35 -11.14 7.61 12.97
C GLY A 35 -12.04 7.53 14.19
N HIS A 36 -12.63 8.65 14.61
CA HIS A 36 -13.54 8.67 15.76
C HIS A 36 -14.76 7.75 15.58
N VAL A 37 -15.30 7.63 14.37
CA VAL A 37 -16.44 6.73 14.08
C VAL A 37 -16.02 5.27 14.22
N TRP A 38 -14.80 4.95 13.78
CA TRP A 38 -14.23 3.61 13.89
C TRP A 38 -14.01 3.21 15.34
N GLU A 39 -13.34 4.08 16.11
CA GLU A 39 -13.11 3.86 17.54
C GLU A 39 -14.43 3.70 18.31
N GLN A 40 -15.40 4.58 18.08
CA GLN A 40 -16.72 4.47 18.71
C GLN A 40 -17.38 3.14 18.40
N LEU A 41 -17.40 2.71 17.14
CA LEU A 41 -18.04 1.45 16.76
C LEU A 41 -17.34 0.23 17.40
N LEU A 42 -15.99 0.19 17.39
CA LEU A 42 -15.22 -0.89 17.98
C LEU A 42 -15.46 -1.04 19.49
N LEU A 43 -15.72 0.08 20.18
CA LEU A 43 -15.97 0.12 21.61
C LEU A 43 -17.43 -0.19 21.98
N VAL A 44 -18.40 0.32 21.19
CA VAL A 44 -19.83 0.22 21.52
C VAL A 44 -20.41 -1.16 21.17
N LEU A 45 -19.83 -1.88 20.20
CA LEU A 45 -20.33 -3.21 19.83
C LEU A 45 -20.30 -4.18 21.02
N PRO A 46 -21.39 -4.92 21.31
CA PRO A 46 -21.45 -5.88 22.40
C PRO A 46 -20.33 -6.92 22.35
N GLN A 47 -19.92 -7.45 23.49
CA GLN A 47 -18.88 -8.49 23.57
C GLN A 47 -19.32 -9.83 22.97
N SER A 48 -20.62 -10.10 22.89
CA SER A 48 -21.17 -11.27 22.21
C SER A 48 -20.93 -11.26 20.70
N VAL A 49 -20.65 -10.10 20.10
CA VAL A 49 -20.40 -9.95 18.67
C VAL A 49 -18.92 -10.23 18.36
N THR A 50 -18.67 -11.22 17.50
CA THR A 50 -17.36 -11.52 16.95
C THR A 50 -16.92 -10.43 15.97
N LEU A 51 -15.74 -9.85 16.19
CA LEU A 51 -15.16 -8.86 15.28
C LEU A 51 -14.19 -9.51 14.30
N VAL A 52 -14.38 -9.23 13.01
CA VAL A 52 -13.43 -9.57 11.95
C VAL A 52 -12.94 -8.27 11.32
N LEU A 53 -11.65 -7.97 11.50
CA LEU A 53 -11.03 -6.73 11.07
C LEU A 53 -10.15 -6.97 9.84
N LEU A 54 -10.57 -6.46 8.68
CA LEU A 54 -9.82 -6.54 7.44
C LEU A 54 -9.09 -5.21 7.20
N SER A 55 -7.84 -5.29 6.79
CA SER A 55 -7.01 -4.11 6.63
C SER A 55 -5.85 -4.34 5.65
N ALA A 56 -5.37 -3.24 5.05
CA ALA A 56 -4.04 -3.17 4.47
C ALA A 56 -2.95 -3.36 5.55
N THR A 57 -1.68 -3.43 5.13
CA THR A 57 -0.54 -3.57 6.03
C THR A 57 -0.45 -2.39 7.00
N LEU A 58 -0.64 -2.64 8.30
CA LEU A 58 -0.39 -1.68 9.40
C LEU A 58 0.93 -2.01 10.11
N PRO A 59 1.76 -1.01 10.43
CA PRO A 59 3.01 -1.23 11.16
C PRO A 59 2.81 -1.54 12.66
N ASN A 60 1.74 -1.02 13.28
CA ASN A 60 1.49 -1.10 14.74
C ASN A 60 0.29 -2.00 15.09
N VAL A 61 0.09 -3.09 14.33
CA VAL A 61 -1.09 -3.96 14.49
C VAL A 61 -1.17 -4.68 15.84
N VAL A 62 -0.03 -5.00 16.46
CA VAL A 62 0.01 -5.66 17.77
C VAL A 62 -0.48 -4.73 18.87
N GLU A 63 -0.01 -3.47 18.87
CA GLU A 63 -0.48 -2.46 19.83
C GLU A 63 -1.98 -2.18 19.69
N LEU A 64 -2.47 -2.15 18.44
CA LEU A 64 -3.89 -2.00 18.15
C LEU A 64 -4.70 -3.18 18.71
N ALA A 65 -4.23 -4.41 18.53
CA ALA A 65 -4.86 -5.61 19.05
C ALA A 65 -4.88 -5.62 20.59
N ASP A 66 -3.77 -5.26 21.23
CA ASP A 66 -3.66 -5.17 22.69
C ASP A 66 -4.56 -4.08 23.28
N TRP A 67 -4.66 -2.93 22.62
CA TRP A 67 -5.60 -1.89 23.00
C TRP A 67 -7.04 -2.36 22.85
N LEU A 68 -7.39 -2.95 21.71
CA LEU A 68 -8.76 -3.40 21.43
C LEU A 68 -9.20 -4.52 22.39
N GLY A 69 -8.33 -5.48 22.67
CA GLY A 69 -8.60 -6.56 23.61
C GLY A 69 -8.89 -6.02 25.01
N ARG A 70 -8.07 -5.08 25.51
CA ARG A 70 -8.31 -4.42 26.80
C ARG A 70 -9.60 -3.59 26.80
N ALA A 71 -9.84 -2.82 25.75
CA ALA A 71 -11.00 -1.95 25.65
C ALA A 71 -12.32 -2.74 25.57
N ARG A 72 -12.28 -3.96 25.04
CA ARG A 72 -13.40 -4.91 24.97
C ARG A 72 -13.37 -5.94 26.11
N GLY A 73 -12.96 -5.54 27.31
CA GLY A 73 -13.08 -6.36 28.52
C GLY A 73 -12.17 -7.58 28.58
N GLY A 74 -11.00 -7.53 27.93
CA GLY A 74 -10.02 -8.62 27.93
C GLY A 74 -10.29 -9.68 26.86
N SER A 75 -10.97 -9.31 25.77
CA SER A 75 -11.19 -10.21 24.63
C SER A 75 -9.84 -10.62 24.00
N GLU A 76 -9.71 -11.89 23.63
CA GLU A 76 -8.57 -12.39 22.87
C GLU A 76 -8.66 -11.89 21.41
N ILE A 77 -7.59 -11.26 20.91
CA ILE A 77 -7.52 -10.72 19.55
C ILE A 77 -6.38 -11.43 18.81
N HIS A 78 -6.73 -12.16 17.75
CA HIS A 78 -5.75 -12.81 16.89
C HIS A 78 -5.32 -11.88 15.76
N VAL A 79 -4.01 -11.69 15.62
CA VAL A 79 -3.43 -10.89 14.53
C VAL A 79 -2.88 -11.82 13.45
N CYS A 80 -3.43 -11.72 12.25
CA CYS A 80 -2.93 -12.41 11.06
C CYS A 80 -2.38 -11.38 10.08
N GLN A 81 -1.05 -11.32 9.91
CA GLN A 81 -0.38 -10.38 9.01
C GLN A 81 0.46 -11.10 7.97
N THR A 82 0.49 -10.56 6.75
CA THR A 82 1.41 -10.99 5.70
C THR A 82 1.98 -9.78 4.97
N LEU A 83 3.28 -9.84 4.65
CA LEU A 83 3.95 -8.86 3.77
C LEU A 83 4.00 -9.33 2.31
N LYS A 84 3.59 -10.57 2.04
CA LYS A 84 3.69 -11.18 0.72
C LYS A 84 2.53 -10.71 -0.15
N ARG A 85 2.83 -10.03 -1.26
CA ARG A 85 1.84 -9.68 -2.28
C ARG A 85 1.58 -10.88 -3.20
N PRO A 86 0.31 -11.27 -3.45
CA PRO A 86 -0.03 -12.31 -4.42
C PRO A 86 0.35 -11.92 -5.85
N VAL A 87 0.14 -10.65 -6.21
CA VAL A 87 0.55 -10.07 -7.50
C VAL A 87 1.81 -9.25 -7.29
N LEU A 88 2.91 -9.67 -7.91
CA LEU A 88 4.19 -8.99 -7.83
C LEU A 88 4.16 -7.69 -8.63
N LEU A 89 4.71 -6.62 -8.04
CA LEU A 89 4.76 -5.30 -8.65
C LEU A 89 6.14 -5.01 -9.23
N GLN A 90 6.16 -4.20 -10.27
CA GLN A 90 7.36 -3.57 -10.80
C GLN A 90 7.13 -2.07 -10.80
N HIS A 91 8.12 -1.31 -10.34
CA HIS A 91 8.04 0.14 -10.31
C HIS A 91 8.90 0.71 -11.42
N TYR A 92 8.31 1.54 -12.26
CA TYR A 92 8.98 2.22 -13.36
C TYR A 92 8.92 3.74 -13.15
N LEU A 93 9.95 4.44 -13.58
CA LEU A 93 9.95 5.88 -13.73
C LEU A 93 9.64 6.24 -15.18
N TYR A 94 8.59 7.03 -15.38
CA TYR A 94 8.21 7.56 -16.68
C TYR A 94 8.85 8.94 -16.87
N MET A 95 9.64 9.11 -17.94
CA MET A 95 10.36 10.35 -18.25
C MET A 95 9.97 10.95 -19.61
N GLY A 96 8.79 10.60 -20.14
CA GLY A 96 8.32 11.13 -21.42
C GLY A 96 7.82 12.57 -21.32
N ARG A 97 8.39 13.45 -22.15
CA ARG A 97 8.06 14.89 -22.23
C ARG A 97 7.55 15.31 -23.61
N ASP A 98 8.07 14.68 -24.66
CA ASP A 98 7.78 15.00 -26.05
C ASP A 98 7.45 13.73 -26.83
N ARG A 99 7.25 13.87 -28.15
CA ARG A 99 6.90 12.75 -29.03
C ARG A 99 8.01 11.68 -29.09
N ARG A 100 9.27 12.05 -28.88
CA ARG A 100 10.46 11.17 -28.96
C ARG A 100 10.70 10.41 -27.66
N SER A 101 10.43 11.03 -26.53
CA SER A 101 10.62 10.45 -25.19
C SER A 101 9.36 9.76 -24.64
N ARG A 102 8.26 9.72 -25.41
CA ARG A 102 6.95 9.19 -24.96
C ARG A 102 7.01 7.74 -24.46
N ASN A 103 8.02 6.98 -24.85
CA ASN A 103 8.19 5.57 -24.46
C ASN A 103 9.27 5.38 -23.38
N ASN A 104 9.81 6.46 -22.80
CA ASN A 104 10.89 6.38 -21.81
C ASN A 104 10.35 5.92 -20.45
N LEU A 105 10.50 4.62 -20.18
CA LEU A 105 10.12 3.95 -18.94
C LEU A 105 11.32 3.19 -18.39
N TYR A 106 11.74 3.52 -17.17
CA TYR A 106 12.93 2.94 -16.53
C TYR A 106 12.55 2.11 -15.31
N LEU A 107 12.89 0.82 -15.30
CA LEU A 107 12.60 -0.06 -14.17
C LEU A 107 13.50 0.31 -12.97
N VAL A 108 12.88 0.70 -11.85
CA VAL A 108 13.60 1.04 -10.60
C VAL A 108 13.42 0.02 -9.49
N VAL A 109 12.33 -0.76 -9.50
CA VAL A 109 12.13 -1.86 -8.56
C VAL A 109 11.57 -3.06 -9.31
N ASN A 110 12.25 -4.21 -9.20
CA ASN A 110 11.85 -5.43 -9.91
C ASN A 110 10.78 -6.22 -9.14
N LYS A 111 10.31 -7.34 -9.72
CA LYS A 111 9.28 -8.23 -9.12
C LYS A 111 9.69 -8.86 -7.77
N LYS A 112 10.99 -8.86 -7.44
CA LYS A 112 11.53 -9.35 -6.17
C LYS A 112 11.63 -8.25 -5.10
N SER A 113 11.09 -7.06 -5.38
CA SER A 113 11.23 -5.86 -4.53
C SER A 113 12.68 -5.39 -4.37
N GLU A 114 13.58 -5.74 -5.29
CA GLU A 114 14.97 -5.27 -5.29
C GLU A 114 15.07 -3.93 -6.03
N TYR A 115 15.70 -2.95 -5.39
CA TYR A 115 15.98 -1.65 -5.98
C TYR A 115 17.09 -1.74 -7.05
N ARG A 116 16.89 -1.08 -8.19
CA ARG A 116 17.82 -1.05 -9.32
C ARG A 116 18.34 0.38 -9.50
N HIS A 117 19.56 0.62 -9.02
CA HIS A 117 20.19 1.94 -9.09
C HIS A 117 20.39 2.40 -10.54
N GLU A 118 20.84 1.50 -11.43
CA GLU A 118 21.03 1.78 -12.87
C GLU A 118 19.77 2.38 -13.51
N GLY A 119 18.59 1.82 -13.22
CA GLY A 119 17.33 2.32 -13.77
C GLY A 119 16.99 3.73 -13.30
N TYR A 120 17.37 4.08 -12.07
CA TYR A 120 17.20 5.44 -11.54
C TYR A 120 18.17 6.42 -12.20
N GLU A 121 19.46 6.09 -12.29
CA GLU A 121 20.46 6.95 -12.94
C GLU A 121 20.07 7.25 -14.40
N MET A 122 19.66 6.22 -15.13
CA MET A 122 19.18 6.35 -16.51
C MET A 122 17.94 7.24 -16.62
N ALA A 123 17.02 7.16 -15.66
CA ALA A 123 15.86 8.04 -15.62
C ALA A 123 16.27 9.50 -15.37
N VAL A 124 17.24 9.74 -14.47
CA VAL A 124 17.79 11.08 -14.20
C VAL A 124 18.49 11.64 -15.44
N VAL A 125 19.32 10.84 -16.13
CA VAL A 125 19.98 11.26 -17.37
C VAL A 125 18.96 11.59 -18.46
N SER A 126 17.93 10.76 -18.63
CA SER A 126 16.83 11.04 -19.56
C SER A 126 16.09 12.34 -19.22
N TRP A 127 16.01 12.69 -17.94
CA TRP A 127 15.37 13.92 -17.48
C TRP A 127 16.24 15.16 -17.71
N THR A 128 17.55 15.06 -17.49
CA THR A 128 18.49 16.19 -17.63
C THR A 128 18.88 16.43 -19.08
N ASN A 129 19.12 15.37 -19.86
CA ASN A 129 19.57 15.43 -21.25
C ASN A 129 18.67 14.60 -22.18
N PRO A 130 17.46 15.09 -22.51
CA PRO A 130 16.50 14.35 -23.35
C PRO A 130 17.00 14.12 -24.79
N MET A 131 18.03 14.86 -25.25
CA MET A 131 18.63 14.70 -26.58
C MET A 131 19.55 13.48 -26.69
N LEU A 132 20.00 12.89 -25.57
CA LEU A 132 20.90 11.73 -25.56
C LEU A 132 20.16 10.38 -25.60
N VAL A 133 18.84 10.39 -25.39
CA VAL A 133 18.04 9.17 -25.31
C VAL A 133 17.19 9.07 -26.59
N GLY A 134 17.49 8.08 -27.43
CA GLY A 134 16.74 7.80 -28.66
C GLY A 134 15.30 7.34 -28.42
N ASP A 135 14.51 7.30 -29.50
CA ASP A 135 13.06 6.96 -29.56
C ASP A 135 12.70 5.57 -28.99
N HIS A 136 13.72 4.76 -28.73
CA HIS A 136 13.65 3.54 -27.94
C HIS A 136 14.12 3.86 -26.52
N GLY A 137 13.22 4.46 -25.73
CA GLY A 137 13.33 4.43 -24.29
C GLY A 137 13.70 3.03 -23.88
N ALA A 138 14.91 2.87 -23.34
CA ALA A 138 15.52 1.57 -23.14
C ALA A 138 14.53 0.68 -22.38
N GLU A 139 13.89 -0.26 -23.09
CA GLU A 139 13.26 -1.42 -22.47
C GLU A 139 14.43 -2.18 -21.85
N TYR A 140 14.88 -1.75 -20.67
CA TYR A 140 15.91 -2.45 -19.93
C TYR A 140 15.26 -3.70 -19.34
N ARG A 141 15.00 -4.67 -20.22
CA ARG A 141 14.50 -6.00 -19.94
C ARG A 141 15.64 -6.83 -19.37
N GLY A 142 16.14 -6.44 -18.19
CA GLY A 142 16.97 -7.26 -17.31
C GLY A 142 18.01 -8.17 -18.00
N GLY A 143 18.64 -7.69 -19.07
CA GLY A 143 19.61 -8.42 -19.87
C GLY A 143 20.94 -7.71 -19.76
N THR A 144 21.96 -8.45 -19.36
CA THR A 144 23.32 -8.04 -18.97
C THR A 144 24.14 -7.27 -20.03
N ASN A 145 23.55 -6.86 -21.14
CA ASN A 145 24.27 -6.37 -22.32
C ASN A 145 24.07 -4.87 -22.61
N GLY A 146 23.28 -4.14 -21.81
CA GLY A 146 23.06 -2.69 -21.99
C GLY A 146 23.93 -1.78 -21.12
N ALA A 147 24.53 -2.32 -20.05
CA ALA A 147 25.36 -1.56 -19.11
C ALA A 147 26.70 -1.10 -19.71
N SER A 148 27.24 -1.84 -20.69
CA SER A 148 28.56 -1.57 -21.27
C SER A 148 28.61 -0.38 -22.24
N GLN A 149 27.46 0.14 -22.68
CA GLN A 149 27.40 1.33 -23.56
C GLN A 149 27.22 2.65 -22.80
N PHE A 150 26.87 2.61 -21.50
CA PHE A 150 26.58 3.81 -20.71
C PHE A 150 27.70 4.20 -19.74
N SER A 151 28.62 3.30 -19.39
CA SER A 151 29.85 3.64 -18.64
C SER A 151 30.69 4.70 -19.34
N ASP A 152 30.60 4.77 -20.67
CA ASP A 152 31.36 5.71 -21.50
C ASP A 152 30.72 7.11 -21.56
N LEU A 153 29.44 7.26 -21.18
CA LEU A 153 28.71 8.53 -21.21
C LEU A 153 28.77 9.32 -19.89
N CYS A 154 29.17 8.67 -18.80
CA CYS A 154 29.29 9.26 -17.46
C CYS A 154 30.74 9.50 -17.01
N SER A 155 31.73 9.36 -17.90
CA SER A 155 33.11 9.77 -17.62
C SER A 155 33.30 11.26 -17.97
N PRO A 156 34.00 12.04 -17.13
CA PRO A 156 34.18 13.49 -17.32
C PRO A 156 34.97 13.85 -18.59
#